data_AF-A0A565CQ66-F1
#
_entry.id   AF-A0A565CQ66-F1
#
_cell.length_a   1.000
_cell.length_b   1.000
_cell.length_c   1.000
_cell.angle_alpha   90.00
_cell.angle_beta   90.00
_cell.angle_gamma   90.00
#
_symmetry.space_group_name_H-M   'P 1'
#
loop_
_entity.id
_entity.type
_entity.pdbx_description
1 polymer ?
#
loop_
_entity_poly.entity_id
_entity_poly.type
_entity_poly.pdbx_seq_one_letter_code
_entity_poly.pdbx_strand_id
1 'polypeptide(L)'
;MEDHNTGTFTSKKYYDIDGYYRRKLEKEMKKGMKKAGHSERTVFNDEEQRRLEMQEAREKQKEEEVLALKRSMEGGMAQAMKEQARLKEEMVYLYKIGDMEGAAAIQRRLDPDIPM
;
A
#
# COMPACT_ATOMS: atom_id res chain seq x y z
N MET A 1 27.31 59.38 18.59
CA MET A 1 27.85 58.61 17.45
C MET A 1 26.74 57.63 17.09
N GLU A 2 25.98 57.91 16.03
CA GLU A 2 24.89 57.02 15.62
C GLU A 2 25.52 55.77 15.03
N ASP A 3 25.36 54.64 15.72
CA ASP A 3 25.89 53.36 15.30
C ASP A 3 25.11 52.89 14.07
N HIS A 4 25.72 53.07 12.89
CA HIS A 4 25.15 52.65 11.62
C HIS A 4 25.26 51.14 11.37
N ASN A 5 25.76 50.35 12.33
CA ASN A 5 25.80 48.91 12.21
C ASN A 5 24.48 48.27 12.65
N THR A 6 23.41 48.51 11.88
CA THR A 6 22.21 47.66 11.95
C THR A 6 22.52 46.33 11.25
N GLY A 7 23.25 45.45 11.94
CA GLY A 7 23.51 44.05 11.54
C GLY A 7 22.25 43.19 11.41
N THR A 8 21.07 43.80 11.42
CA THR A 8 19.78 43.20 11.13
C THR A 8 19.37 43.58 9.72
N PHE A 9 19.76 42.75 8.76
CA PHE A 9 19.30 42.85 7.39
C PHE A 9 17.77 42.63 7.30
N THR A 10 17.01 43.73 7.33
CA THR A 10 15.54 43.69 7.47
C THR A 10 14.81 43.08 6.27
N SER A 11 15.43 43.08 5.09
CA SER A 11 14.78 42.61 3.85
C SER A 11 15.05 41.13 3.57
N LYS A 12 14.07 40.28 3.92
CA LYS A 12 14.07 38.84 3.58
C LYS A 12 14.17 38.52 2.08
N LYS A 13 14.08 39.52 1.20
CA LYS A 13 14.23 39.33 -0.25
C LYS A 13 15.70 39.24 -0.69
N TYR A 14 16.59 39.96 -0.02
CA TYR A 14 17.98 40.12 -0.46
C TYR A 14 18.99 39.29 0.35
N TYR A 15 18.60 38.83 1.55
CA TYR A 15 19.50 38.11 2.46
C TYR A 15 19.07 36.67 2.76
N ASP A 16 17.79 36.33 2.56
CA ASP A 16 17.29 34.95 2.60
C ASP A 16 17.06 34.47 1.16
N ILE A 17 18.17 34.10 0.53
CA ILE A 17 18.22 33.67 -0.88
C ILE A 17 17.30 32.46 -1.09
N ASP A 18 17.36 31.50 -0.19
CA ASP A 18 16.57 30.26 -0.27
C ASP A 18 15.07 30.51 -0.06
N GLY A 19 14.70 31.36 0.90
CA GLY A 19 13.31 31.75 1.13
C GLY A 19 12.73 32.61 0.01
N TYR A 20 13.56 33.38 -0.69
CA TYR A 20 13.16 34.10 -1.90
C TYR A 20 12.88 33.14 -3.06
N TYR A 21 13.79 32.20 -3.35
CA TYR A 21 13.62 31.24 -4.44
C TYR A 21 12.43 30.29 -4.20
N ARG A 22 12.22 29.81 -2.97
CA ARG A 22 11.04 29.02 -2.61
C ARG A 22 9.73 29.77 -2.90
N ARG A 23 9.62 31.02 -2.46
CA ARG A 23 8.43 31.86 -2.73
C ARG A 23 8.26 32.19 -4.21
N LYS A 24 9.36 32.32 -4.97
CA LYS A 24 9.30 32.54 -6.42
C LYS A 24 8.76 31.29 -7.13
N LEU A 25 9.26 30.10 -6.78
CA LEU A 25 8.76 28.82 -7.29
C LEU A 25 7.28 28.61 -6.98
N GLU A 26 6.85 28.83 -5.73
CA GLU A 26 5.43 28.72 -5.36
C GLU A 26 4.52 29.67 -6.15
N LYS A 27 4.97 30.90 -6.41
CA LYS A 27 4.22 31.86 -7.22
C LYS A 27 4.08 31.42 -8.66
N GLU A 28 5.14 30.86 -9.26
CA GLU A 28 5.09 30.33 -10.63
C GLU A 28 4.20 29.09 -10.73
N MET A 29 4.26 28.16 -9.76
CA MET A 29 3.34 27.01 -9.71
C MET A 29 1.88 27.45 -9.58
N LYS A 30 1.59 28.41 -8.69
CA LYS A 30 0.23 28.97 -8.53
C LYS A 30 -0.24 29.72 -9.77
N LYS A 31 0.64 30.43 -10.49
CA LYS A 31 0.30 31.08 -11.78
C LYS A 31 -0.01 30.05 -12.86
N GLY A 32 0.77 28.97 -12.95
CA GLY A 32 0.50 27.84 -13.85
C GLY A 32 -0.87 27.23 -13.59
N MET A 33 -1.20 26.95 -12.33
CA MET A 33 -2.54 26.46 -11.94
C MET A 33 -3.66 27.46 -12.25
N LYS A 34 -3.45 28.77 -12.02
CA LYS A 34 -4.45 29.81 -12.33
C LYS A 34 -4.71 29.96 -13.84
N LYS A 35 -3.70 29.76 -14.68
CA LYS A 35 -3.86 29.74 -16.15
C LYS A 35 -4.45 28.43 -16.67
N ALA A 36 -4.23 27.31 -15.98
CA ALA A 36 -4.85 26.02 -16.29
C ALA A 36 -6.36 25.98 -16.01
N GLY A 37 -6.89 26.90 -15.18
CA GLY A 37 -8.33 27.00 -14.86
C GLY A 37 -9.20 27.64 -15.96
N HIS A 38 -8.62 28.11 -17.06
CA HIS A 38 -9.34 28.73 -18.19
C HIS A 38 -9.05 28.06 -19.55
N SER A 39 -8.59 26.81 -19.53
CA SER A 39 -8.80 25.96 -20.69
C SER A 39 -10.27 25.57 -20.70
N GLU A 40 -11.09 26.24 -21.49
CA GLU A 40 -12.40 25.72 -21.83
C GLU A 40 -12.22 24.28 -22.31
N ARG A 41 -12.90 23.35 -21.65
CA ARG A 41 -12.80 21.92 -21.95
C ARG A 41 -13.49 21.69 -23.29
N THR A 42 -12.72 21.68 -24.38
CA THR A 42 -13.23 21.59 -25.76
C THR A 42 -13.71 20.20 -26.16
N VAL A 43 -13.66 19.21 -25.27
CA VAL A 43 -14.12 17.84 -25.55
C VAL A 43 -14.99 17.32 -24.41
N PHE A 44 -16.29 17.22 -24.69
CA PHE A 44 -17.31 16.58 -23.86
C PHE A 44 -17.43 15.10 -24.28
N ASN A 45 -16.49 14.26 -23.85
CA ASN A 45 -16.66 12.80 -23.83
C ASN A 45 -17.14 12.39 -22.42
N ASP A 46 -18.21 13.01 -21.95
CA ASP A 46 -18.82 12.72 -20.64
C ASP A 46 -19.40 11.30 -20.56
N GLU A 47 -19.92 10.78 -21.68
CA GLU A 47 -20.41 9.41 -21.78
C GLU A 47 -19.29 8.37 -21.64
N GLU A 48 -18.13 8.58 -22.27
CA GLU A 48 -17.01 7.63 -22.17
C GLU A 48 -16.40 7.63 -20.77
N GLN A 49 -16.32 8.80 -20.13
CA GLN A 49 -15.88 8.92 -18.74
C GLN A 49 -16.85 8.22 -17.79
N ARG A 50 -18.15 8.41 -17.97
CA ARG A 50 -19.16 7.72 -17.17
C ARG A 50 -19.08 6.19 -17.35
N ARG A 51 -18.76 5.70 -18.55
CA ARG A 51 -18.54 4.25 -18.78
C ARG A 51 -17.32 3.73 -18.02
N LEU A 52 -16.20 4.47 -18.05
CA LEU A 52 -14.98 4.10 -17.32
C LEU A 52 -15.22 4.11 -15.81
N GLU A 53 -15.86 5.15 -15.27
CA GLU A 53 -16.20 5.24 -13.85
C GLU A 53 -17.12 4.08 -13.40
N MET A 54 -18.09 3.70 -14.23
CA MET A 54 -18.93 2.53 -13.95
C MET A 54 -18.17 1.21 -14.03
N GLN A 55 -17.18 1.09 -14.91
CA GLN A 55 -16.33 -0.11 -14.99
C GLN A 55 -15.42 -0.20 -13.75
N GLU A 56 -14.75 0.87 -13.38
CA GLU A 56 -13.91 0.92 -12.17
C GLU A 56 -14.73 0.63 -10.90
N ALA A 57 -15.96 1.14 -10.80
CA ALA A 57 -16.84 0.86 -9.67
C ALA A 57 -17.20 -0.64 -9.59
N ARG A 58 -17.47 -1.29 -10.73
CA ARG A 58 -17.74 -2.73 -10.80
C ARG A 58 -16.51 -3.57 -10.48
N GLU A 59 -15.33 -3.15 -10.94
CA GLU A 59 -14.07 -3.82 -10.64
C GLU A 59 -13.75 -3.75 -9.15
N LYS A 60 -13.90 -2.58 -8.53
CA LYS A 60 -13.74 -2.42 -7.07
C LYS A 60 -14.68 -3.33 -6.27
N GLN A 61 -15.96 -3.41 -6.67
CA GLN A 61 -16.91 -4.33 -6.02
C GLN A 61 -16.47 -5.79 -6.15
N LYS A 62 -16.03 -6.22 -7.33
CA LYS A 62 -15.52 -7.58 -7.54
C LYS A 62 -14.25 -7.86 -6.72
N GLU A 63 -13.34 -6.89 -6.62
CA GLU A 63 -12.14 -7.02 -5.80
C GLU A 63 -12.48 -7.15 -4.31
N GLU A 64 -13.43 -6.37 -3.81
CA GLU A 64 -13.93 -6.46 -2.44
C GLU A 64 -14.59 -7.81 -2.16
N GLU A 65 -15.41 -8.32 -3.08
CA GLU A 65 -16.02 -9.67 -2.99
C GLU A 65 -14.95 -10.76 -2.95
N VAL A 66 -13.94 -10.69 -3.82
CA VAL A 66 -12.83 -11.65 -3.85
C VAL A 66 -12.00 -11.56 -2.55
N LEU A 67 -11.77 -10.37 -2.02
CA LEU A 67 -11.07 -10.18 -0.74
C LEU A 67 -11.87 -10.73 0.43
N ALA A 68 -13.19 -10.50 0.47
CA ALA A 68 -14.08 -11.05 1.47
C ALA A 68 -14.11 -12.58 1.40
N LEU A 69 -14.18 -13.14 0.18
CA LEU A 69 -14.09 -14.58 -0.04
C LEU A 69 -12.75 -15.13 0.45
N LYS A 70 -11.62 -14.50 0.11
CA LYS A 70 -10.29 -14.89 0.61
C LYS A 70 -10.23 -14.87 2.15
N ARG A 71 -10.76 -13.83 2.81
CA ARG A 71 -10.83 -13.77 4.28
C ARG A 71 -11.72 -14.87 4.87
N SER A 72 -12.82 -15.21 4.20
CA SER A 72 -13.66 -16.32 4.63
C SER A 72 -12.96 -17.68 4.46
N MET A 73 -12.21 -17.86 3.38
CA MET A 73 -11.39 -19.05 3.12
C MET A 73 -10.19 -19.17 4.06
N GLU A 74 -9.62 -18.05 4.50
CA GLU A 74 -8.58 -17.99 5.53
C GLU A 74 -9.04 -18.61 6.86
N GLY A 75 -10.36 -18.70 7.10
CA GLY A 75 -10.92 -19.36 8.27
C GLY A 75 -10.97 -20.89 8.16
N GLY A 76 -10.42 -21.57 9.17
CA GLY A 76 -10.59 -23.00 9.40
C GLY A 76 -9.82 -23.89 8.42
N MET A 77 -10.29 -24.04 7.18
CA MET A 77 -9.75 -25.03 6.23
C MET A 77 -8.37 -24.60 5.68
N ALA A 78 -8.19 -23.34 5.30
CA ALA A 78 -6.88 -22.88 4.81
C ALA A 78 -5.82 -22.84 5.92
N GLN A 79 -6.21 -22.53 7.16
CA GLN A 79 -5.34 -22.64 8.33
C GLN A 79 -4.97 -24.10 8.59
N ALA A 80 -5.96 -25.01 8.60
CA ALA A 80 -5.72 -26.44 8.76
C ALA A 80 -4.78 -27.01 7.67
N MET A 81 -4.94 -26.59 6.41
CA MET A 81 -4.03 -27.00 5.32
C MET A 81 -2.61 -26.47 5.52
N LYS A 82 -2.44 -25.22 5.98
CA LYS A 82 -1.12 -24.66 6.30
C LYS A 82 -0.46 -25.41 7.47
N GLU A 83 -1.23 -25.73 8.51
CA GLU A 83 -0.75 -26.51 9.65
C GLU A 83 -0.36 -27.94 9.25
N GLN A 84 -1.17 -28.61 8.43
CA GLN A 84 -0.83 -29.92 7.87
C GLN A 84 0.45 -29.87 7.02
N ALA A 85 0.63 -28.83 6.21
CA ALA A 85 1.85 -28.64 5.42
C ALA A 85 3.08 -28.45 6.33
N ARG A 86 2.95 -27.63 7.39
CA ARG A 86 4.02 -27.40 8.36
C ARG A 86 4.42 -28.68 9.10
N LEU A 87 3.45 -29.48 9.53
CA LEU A 87 3.70 -30.77 10.19
C LEU A 87 4.41 -31.76 9.27
N LYS A 88 4.07 -31.79 7.97
CA LYS A 88 4.79 -32.61 6.99
C LYS A 88 6.25 -32.17 6.83
N GLU A 89 6.51 -30.87 6.80
CA GLU A 89 7.89 -30.34 6.75
C GLU A 89 8.68 -30.68 8.01
N GLU A 90 8.08 -30.51 9.20
CA GLU A 90 8.69 -30.90 10.48
C GLU A 90 9.01 -32.40 10.51
N MET A 91 8.11 -33.25 10.03
CA MET A 91 8.34 -34.69 9.92
C MET A 91 9.54 -35.02 9.02
N VAL A 92 9.63 -34.40 7.84
CA VAL A 92 10.77 -34.58 6.92
C VAL A 92 12.07 -34.14 7.57
N TYR A 93 12.05 -33.05 8.34
CA TYR A 93 13.22 -32.58 9.08
C TYR A 93 13.66 -33.57 10.17
N LEU A 94 12.73 -34.13 10.94
CA LEU A 94 13.02 -35.15 11.96
C LEU A 94 13.60 -36.43 11.34
N TYR A 95 13.05 -36.88 10.21
CA TYR A 95 13.63 -38.00 9.44
C TYR A 95 15.06 -37.70 8.99
N LYS A 96 15.35 -36.46 8.58
CA LYS A 96 16.69 -36.05 8.15
C LYS A 96 17.70 -36.03 9.31
N ILE A 97 17.24 -35.77 10.54
CA ILE A 97 18.07 -35.80 11.75
C ILE A 97 18.21 -37.22 12.32
N GLY A 98 17.32 -38.15 11.94
CA GLY A 98 17.30 -39.53 12.43
C GLY A 98 16.45 -39.72 13.69
N ASP A 99 15.61 -38.75 14.05
CA ASP A 99 14.63 -38.88 15.14
C ASP A 99 13.34 -39.54 14.63
N MET A 100 13.33 -40.87 14.70
CA MET A 100 12.23 -41.70 14.20
C MET A 100 11.01 -41.68 15.13
N GLU A 101 11.20 -41.44 16.43
CA GLU A 101 10.11 -41.38 17.41
C GLU A 101 9.32 -40.08 17.26
N GLY A 102 10.00 -38.95 17.09
CA GLY A 102 9.37 -37.67 16.82
C GLY A 102 8.61 -37.67 15.49
N ALA A 103 9.18 -38.26 14.44
CA ALA A 103 8.51 -38.38 13.15
C ALA A 103 7.23 -39.24 13.23
N ALA A 104 7.27 -40.36 13.97
CA ALA A 104 6.11 -41.22 14.19
C ALA A 104 4.98 -40.53 14.99
N ALA A 105 5.34 -39.66 15.94
CA ALA A 105 4.36 -38.86 16.68
C ALA A 105 3.63 -37.85 15.78
N ILE A 106 4.35 -37.21 14.86
CA ILE A 106 3.75 -36.29 13.87
C ILE A 106 2.86 -37.06 12.88
N GLN A 107 3.28 -38.25 12.44
CA GLN A 107 2.48 -39.10 11.54
C GLN A 107 1.12 -39.43 12.16
N ARG A 108 1.09 -39.87 13.43
CA ARG A 108 -0.18 -40.15 14.14
C ARG A 108 -1.10 -38.94 14.22
N ARG A 109 -0.53 -37.74 14.33
CA ARG A 109 -1.31 -36.48 14.37
C ARG A 109 -1.85 -36.08 12.99
N LEU A 110 -1.22 -36.56 11.92
CA LEU A 110 -1.60 -36.28 10.54
C LEU A 110 -2.62 -37.31 9.99
N ASP A 111 -2.75 -38.46 10.65
CA ASP A 111 -3.64 -39.54 10.21
C ASP A 111 -5.13 -39.14 10.36
N PRO A 112 -5.95 -39.26 9.29
CA PRO A 112 -7.34 -38.81 9.27
C PRO A 112 -8.33 -39.75 9.98
N ASP A 113 -7.91 -40.95 10.36
CA ASP A 113 -8.76 -41.99 10.97
C ASP A 113 -8.88 -41.89 12.50
N ILE A 114 -8.27 -40.86 13.11
CA ILE A 114 -8.47 -40.55 14.52
C ILE A 114 -9.58 -39.51 14.61
N PRO A 115 -10.78 -39.84 15.14
CA PRO A 115 -11.84 -38.86 15.34
C PRO A 115 -11.33 -37.76 16.29
N MET A 116 -11.43 -36.50 15.84
CA MET A 116 -11.14 -35.29 16.61
C MET A 116 -11.99 -35.20 17.89
#